data_AF-A0A6A5V2A8-F1
#
_entry.id   AF-A0A6A5V2A8-F1
#
_cell.length_a   1.000
_cell.length_b   1.000
_cell.length_c   1.000
_cell.angle_alpha   90.00
_cell.angle_beta   90.00
_cell.angle_gamma   90.00
#
_symmetry.space_group_name_H-M   'P 1'
#
loop_
_entity.id
_entity.type
_entity.pdbx_description
1 polymer ?
#
loop_
_entity_poly.entity_id
_entity_poly.type
_entity_poly.pdbx_seq_one_letter_code
_entity_poly.pdbx_strand_id
1 'polypeptide(L)'
;MMKALVTERGMLTRSINMLAGKSIGKGIKEVDVPRPKIAKNEILVKVRATALNPIDAKFIDFIAPSGNIAGCDFAGVVEEIRQDAPGGWKVNDRVAGFVQGSIDKGRGAFAEYINVEGDLAWKIPDEVSDEEAATFGIPAVTAMQALYLHLDIPWPAADGTAANSVGTPIFIYGGSSSVGLFAIQLAKKSGFTVITTASPHSFDLVKKYGADDVFDYHQPTAAQDIAVKYPNITRALDCFSEGKSTQFCAEVLKRSGSKVVTLLDSKANVPGVKVEMIMSFQLLGKAFAWLPPIGHKFSASPKEREALVMFYASLNELAKTINPPPIKTMTPGFQGILEVFDYGMTHVCRDNGSMVNTGISDVLPIHLRLPMKLIIAIRARSVDVAGWIALHAAAVAGPESHGQFLMDKEIVEPASYINSAEGQKVQKMLWNETVDEMSKLTTVPAWMRKV
;
A
#
# COMPACT_ATOMS: atom_id res chain seq x y z
N MET A 1 0.97 32.00 -7.61
CA MET A 1 0.19 30.90 -7.00
C MET A 1 0.11 29.76 -8.01
N MET A 2 -0.24 28.57 -7.56
CA MET A 2 -0.61 27.42 -8.39
C MET A 2 -1.71 26.64 -7.68
N LYS A 3 -2.49 25.86 -8.41
CA LYS A 3 -3.47 24.94 -7.85
C LYS A 3 -2.82 23.61 -7.45
N ALA A 4 -3.32 23.03 -6.37
CA ALA A 4 -2.91 21.72 -5.89
C ALA A 4 -4.02 21.03 -5.09
N LEU A 5 -3.98 19.69 -5.01
CA LEU A 5 -4.79 18.91 -4.08
C LEU A 5 -4.00 18.66 -2.80
N VAL A 6 -4.54 19.14 -1.68
CA VAL A 6 -3.94 18.96 -0.35
C VAL A 6 -4.77 18.04 0.52
N THR A 7 -4.10 17.26 1.35
CA THR A 7 -4.72 16.43 2.40
C THR A 7 -5.53 17.31 3.36
N GLU A 8 -6.68 16.80 3.81
CA GLU A 8 -7.54 17.52 4.76
C GLU A 8 -7.68 16.83 6.11
N ARG A 9 -7.40 15.53 6.19
CA ARG A 9 -7.74 14.74 7.36
C ARG A 9 -6.88 15.11 8.57
N GLY A 10 -7.55 15.61 9.61
CA GLY A 10 -6.96 15.76 10.94
C GLY A 10 -6.67 14.41 11.61
N MET A 11 -5.98 14.43 12.76
CA MET A 11 -5.70 13.21 13.53
C MET A 11 -6.98 12.44 13.90
N LEU A 12 -8.03 13.12 14.35
CA LEU A 12 -9.29 12.49 14.75
C LEU A 12 -9.94 11.72 13.59
N THR A 13 -10.08 12.33 12.42
CA THR A 13 -10.66 11.68 11.24
C THR A 13 -9.84 10.48 10.77
N ARG A 14 -8.50 10.58 10.81
CA ARG A 14 -7.62 9.45 10.48
C ARG A 14 -7.79 8.29 11.46
N SER A 15 -7.89 8.58 12.76
CA SER A 15 -8.19 7.57 13.78
C SER A 15 -9.54 6.91 13.54
N ILE A 16 -10.59 7.68 13.24
CA ILE A 16 -11.91 7.15 12.92
C ILE A 16 -11.85 6.27 11.67
N ASN A 17 -11.20 6.71 10.59
CA ASN A 17 -11.06 5.91 9.38
C ASN A 17 -10.33 4.59 9.63
N MET A 18 -9.22 4.65 10.38
CA MET A 18 -8.42 3.49 10.73
C MET A 18 -9.22 2.49 11.56
N LEU A 19 -10.02 2.98 12.51
CA LEU A 19 -10.97 2.15 13.26
C LEU A 19 -12.09 1.62 12.38
N ALA A 20 -12.59 2.45 11.46
CA ALA A 20 -13.70 2.13 10.58
C ALA A 20 -13.30 1.20 9.44
N GLY A 21 -12.01 1.06 9.13
CA GLY A 21 -11.50 0.33 7.97
C GLY A 21 -11.98 0.90 6.63
N LYS A 22 -12.47 2.15 6.63
CA LYS A 22 -13.01 2.83 5.46
C LYS A 22 -12.82 4.34 5.57
N SER A 23 -12.67 4.98 4.42
CA SER A 23 -12.53 6.41 4.27
C SER A 23 -13.89 7.11 4.45
N ILE A 24 -13.91 8.23 5.16
CA ILE A 24 -15.09 9.10 5.31
C ILE A 24 -14.87 10.38 4.50
N GLY A 25 -15.59 10.58 3.39
CA GLY A 25 -15.38 11.72 2.48
C GLY A 25 -14.05 11.68 1.72
N LYS A 26 -13.78 12.70 0.90
CA LYS A 26 -12.63 12.76 -0.04
C LYS A 26 -11.26 12.68 0.62
N GLY A 27 -11.11 13.35 1.76
CA GLY A 27 -9.82 13.45 2.46
C GLY A 27 -8.79 14.39 1.81
N ILE A 28 -9.10 14.96 0.64
CA ILE A 28 -8.31 15.96 -0.09
C ILE A 28 -9.22 17.07 -0.63
N LYS A 29 -8.65 18.27 -0.82
CA LYS A 29 -9.30 19.41 -1.48
C LYS A 29 -8.38 20.16 -2.43
N GLU A 30 -8.97 20.84 -3.40
CA GLU A 30 -8.28 21.83 -4.23
C GLU A 30 -8.07 23.13 -3.46
N VAL A 31 -6.84 23.68 -3.54
CA VAL A 31 -6.45 24.97 -2.97
C VAL A 31 -5.44 25.68 -3.85
N ASP A 32 -5.37 27.01 -3.72
CA ASP A 32 -4.24 27.79 -4.21
C ASP A 32 -3.07 27.72 -3.22
N VAL A 33 -1.90 27.33 -3.70
CA VAL A 33 -0.65 27.32 -2.93
C VAL A 33 0.43 28.18 -3.62
N PRO A 34 1.44 28.66 -2.90
CA PRO A 34 2.60 29.29 -3.53
C PRO A 34 3.26 28.33 -4.52
N ARG A 35 3.64 28.85 -5.70
CA ARG A 35 4.46 28.10 -6.65
C ARG A 35 5.79 27.72 -5.97
N PRO A 36 6.27 26.47 -6.07
CA PRO A 36 7.44 26.03 -5.33
C PRO A 36 8.69 26.77 -5.79
N LYS A 37 9.59 27.04 -4.85
CA LYS A 37 10.90 27.63 -5.14
C LYS A 37 11.88 26.51 -5.42
N ILE A 38 12.50 26.51 -6.59
CA ILE A 38 13.43 25.48 -7.05
C ILE A 38 14.79 25.54 -6.31
N ALA A 39 15.19 24.43 -5.67
CA ALA A 39 16.49 24.27 -5.01
C ALA A 39 17.61 23.94 -6.02
N LYS A 40 18.88 24.07 -5.62
CA LYS A 40 20.05 24.02 -6.54
C LYS A 40 20.13 22.74 -7.38
N ASN A 41 19.79 21.59 -6.80
CA ASN A 41 19.85 20.27 -7.46
C ASN A 41 18.51 19.85 -8.08
N GLU A 42 17.54 20.75 -8.15
CA GLU A 42 16.19 20.45 -8.62
C GLU A 42 15.90 21.05 -10.00
N ILE A 43 14.94 20.43 -10.67
CA ILE A 43 14.17 20.96 -11.78
C ILE A 43 12.75 21.26 -11.30
N LEU A 44 12.12 22.27 -11.92
CA LEU A 44 10.70 22.53 -11.76
C LEU A 44 9.98 21.92 -12.94
N VAL A 45 9.01 21.05 -12.68
CA VAL A 45 8.22 20.38 -13.71
C VAL A 45 6.81 20.95 -13.71
N LYS A 46 6.31 21.33 -14.88
CA LYS A 46 4.89 21.59 -15.12
C LYS A 46 4.19 20.26 -15.38
N VAL A 47 3.36 19.83 -14.44
CA VAL A 47 2.70 18.53 -14.49
C VAL A 47 1.62 18.55 -15.58
N ARG A 48 1.60 17.50 -16.40
CA ARG A 48 0.61 17.29 -17.48
C ARG A 48 -0.26 16.07 -17.25
N ALA A 49 0.32 15.02 -16.66
CA ALA A 49 -0.38 13.80 -16.29
C ALA A 49 0.08 13.30 -14.92
N THR A 50 -0.80 12.58 -14.24
CA THR A 50 -0.53 11.90 -12.97
C THR A 50 -1.25 10.55 -12.97
N ALA A 51 -0.65 9.57 -12.30
CA ALA A 51 -1.25 8.26 -12.09
C ALA A 51 -1.69 8.10 -10.63
N LEU A 52 -2.79 7.38 -10.43
CA LEU A 52 -3.35 7.11 -9.11
C LEU A 52 -2.88 5.74 -8.61
N ASN A 53 -2.36 5.70 -7.38
CA ASN A 53 -1.86 4.49 -6.76
C ASN A 53 -2.60 4.20 -5.45
N PRO A 54 -2.83 2.92 -5.07
CA PRO A 54 -3.39 2.55 -3.76
C PRO A 54 -2.73 3.26 -2.56
N ILE A 55 -1.43 3.54 -2.65
CA ILE A 55 -0.69 4.24 -1.60
C ILE A 55 -1.14 5.69 -1.40
N ASP A 56 -1.64 6.37 -2.44
CA ASP A 56 -2.15 7.74 -2.34
C ASP A 56 -3.34 7.79 -1.38
N ALA A 57 -4.33 6.90 -1.53
CA ALA A 57 -5.44 6.80 -0.59
C ALA A 57 -4.99 6.37 0.80
N LYS A 58 -4.08 5.39 0.91
CA LYS A 58 -3.56 4.97 2.23
C LYS A 58 -2.89 6.13 2.97
N PHE A 59 -2.13 6.97 2.25
CA PHE A 59 -1.54 8.17 2.81
C PHE A 59 -2.58 9.19 3.23
N ILE A 60 -3.49 9.56 2.33
CA ILE A 60 -4.56 10.53 2.61
C ILE A 60 -5.41 10.08 3.81
N ASP A 61 -5.75 8.79 3.89
CA ASP A 61 -6.73 8.28 4.84
C ASP A 61 -6.19 7.98 6.22
N PHE A 62 -4.93 7.55 6.31
CA PHE A 62 -4.39 6.99 7.55
C PHE A 62 -3.08 7.63 7.99
N ILE A 63 -2.20 8.07 7.09
CA ILE A 63 -0.80 8.36 7.44
C ILE A 63 -0.48 9.86 7.42
N ALA A 64 -0.86 10.57 6.36
CA ALA A 64 -0.38 11.90 6.07
C ALA A 64 -0.98 12.98 6.99
N PRO A 65 -0.19 14.01 7.38
CA PRO A 65 -0.73 15.19 8.04
C PRO A 65 -1.65 15.97 7.09
N SER A 66 -2.53 16.80 7.64
CA SER A 66 -3.39 17.72 6.87
C SER A 66 -2.56 18.89 6.29
N GLY A 67 -2.91 19.35 5.09
CA GLY A 67 -2.31 20.48 4.40
C GLY A 67 -1.12 20.15 3.49
N ASN A 68 -0.78 18.87 3.32
CA ASN A 68 0.30 18.45 2.42
C ASN A 68 -0.25 18.16 1.01
N ILE A 69 0.52 18.52 -0.03
CA ILE A 69 0.16 18.21 -1.42
C ILE A 69 0.22 16.70 -1.64
N ALA A 70 -0.84 16.11 -2.19
CA ALA A 70 -0.99 14.67 -2.39
C ALA A 70 -0.43 14.18 -3.75
N GLY A 71 -0.42 12.86 -3.97
CA GLY A 71 -0.07 12.22 -5.23
C GLY A 71 1.41 11.86 -5.37
N CYS A 72 1.69 10.63 -5.80
CA CYS A 72 3.05 10.14 -5.98
C CYS A 72 3.60 10.34 -7.39
N ASP A 73 2.82 9.99 -8.42
CA ASP A 73 3.35 9.83 -9.79
C ASP A 73 3.07 11.03 -10.68
N PHE A 74 4.05 11.47 -11.46
CA PHE A 74 3.88 12.59 -12.38
C PHE A 74 4.54 12.31 -13.73
N ALA A 75 4.00 12.97 -14.76
CA ALA A 75 4.65 13.22 -16.03
C ALA A 75 4.35 14.66 -16.46
N GLY A 76 5.31 15.30 -17.13
CA GLY A 76 5.18 16.69 -17.52
C GLY A 76 6.38 17.20 -18.29
N VAL A 77 6.55 18.52 -18.27
CA VAL A 77 7.67 19.18 -18.94
C VAL A 77 8.49 20.00 -17.96
N VAL A 78 9.80 20.04 -18.20
CA VAL A 78 10.71 20.91 -17.45
C VAL A 78 10.37 22.36 -17.76
N GLU A 79 9.99 23.11 -16.72
CA GLU A 79 9.59 24.52 -16.80
C GLU A 79 10.77 25.43 -16.43
N GLU A 80 11.49 25.10 -15.34
CA GLU A 80 12.66 25.85 -14.87
C GLU A 80 13.77 24.90 -14.43
N ILE A 81 15.03 25.31 -14.63
CA ILE A 81 16.22 24.51 -14.31
C ILE A 81 17.19 25.35 -13.49
N ARG A 82 17.83 24.74 -12.49
CA ARG A 82 19.02 25.30 -11.85
C ARG A 82 20.29 24.78 -12.50
N GLN A 83 21.33 25.61 -12.51
CA GLN A 83 22.62 25.30 -13.14
C GLN A 83 23.26 24.00 -12.60
N ASP A 84 23.02 23.67 -11.32
CA ASP A 84 23.61 22.50 -10.65
C ASP A 84 22.71 21.25 -10.71
N ALA A 85 21.57 21.30 -11.41
CA ALA A 85 20.66 20.16 -11.49
C ALA A 85 21.28 19.03 -12.35
N PRO A 86 21.46 17.81 -11.79
CA PRO A 86 21.98 16.68 -12.56
C PRO A 86 20.98 16.24 -13.62
N GLY A 87 21.45 15.57 -14.69
CA GLY A 87 20.61 15.02 -15.77
C GLY A 87 20.68 15.76 -17.10
N GLY A 88 21.29 16.96 -17.15
CA GLY A 88 21.52 17.67 -18.42
C GLY A 88 20.24 18.20 -19.09
N TRP A 89 19.26 18.57 -18.28
CA TRP A 89 17.93 18.98 -18.70
C TRP A 89 17.90 20.28 -19.52
N LYS A 90 16.87 20.39 -20.36
CA LYS A 90 16.49 21.61 -21.09
C LYS A 90 15.03 21.95 -20.79
N VAL A 91 14.70 23.24 -20.79
CA VAL A 91 13.30 23.67 -20.70
C VAL A 91 12.51 23.02 -21.85
N ASN A 92 11.31 22.54 -21.53
CA ASN A 92 10.43 21.72 -22.36
C ASN A 92 10.85 20.25 -22.56
N ASP A 93 11.93 19.76 -21.96
CA ASP A 93 12.17 18.31 -21.91
C ASP A 93 10.97 17.62 -21.23
N ARG A 94 10.46 16.55 -21.86
CA ARG A 94 9.41 15.71 -21.28
C ARG A 94 10.01 14.77 -20.24
N VAL A 95 9.49 14.80 -19.03
CA VAL A 95 10.02 14.06 -17.88
C VAL A 95 8.92 13.43 -17.06
N ALA A 96 9.23 12.30 -16.44
CA ALA A 96 8.37 11.61 -15.48
C ALA A 96 9.18 11.09 -14.28
N GLY A 97 8.46 10.69 -13.24
CA GLY A 97 9.04 10.14 -12.02
C GLY A 97 7.99 9.95 -10.93
N PHE A 98 8.46 9.67 -9.71
CA PHE A 98 7.60 9.67 -8.54
C PHE A 98 8.20 10.49 -7.40
N VAL A 99 7.32 10.95 -6.51
CA VAL A 99 7.65 11.62 -5.25
C VAL A 99 6.91 10.96 -4.10
N GLN A 100 7.28 11.30 -2.87
CA GLN A 100 6.53 10.89 -1.68
C GLN A 100 5.41 11.90 -1.35
N GLY A 101 4.41 11.96 -2.23
CA GLY A 101 3.24 12.82 -2.04
C GLY A 101 2.56 12.59 -0.69
N SER A 102 1.90 13.62 -0.18
CA SER A 102 1.22 13.67 1.13
C SER A 102 2.17 13.65 2.35
N ILE A 103 3.39 13.13 2.25
CA ILE A 103 4.35 13.07 3.35
C ILE A 103 5.43 14.14 3.22
N ASP A 104 6.07 14.27 2.04
CA ASP A 104 7.07 15.32 1.79
C ASP A 104 6.39 16.68 1.64
N LYS A 105 6.58 17.56 2.63
CA LYS A 105 5.83 18.81 2.72
C LYS A 105 6.15 19.70 1.52
N GLY A 106 5.12 19.98 0.71
CA GLY A 106 5.21 20.83 -0.47
C GLY A 106 5.68 20.10 -1.74
N ARG A 107 5.91 18.79 -1.70
CA ARG A 107 6.19 17.97 -2.89
C ARG A 107 5.13 16.87 -3.04
N GLY A 108 4.22 17.05 -3.98
CA GLY A 108 3.21 16.05 -4.37
C GLY A 108 2.79 16.24 -5.82
N ALA A 109 2.50 15.14 -6.50
CA ALA A 109 2.22 15.11 -7.94
C ALA A 109 0.84 15.66 -8.31
N PHE A 110 -0.10 15.77 -7.36
CA PHE A 110 -1.40 16.38 -7.59
C PHE A 110 -1.31 17.91 -7.46
N ALA A 111 -0.45 18.52 -8.25
CA ALA A 111 -0.25 19.97 -8.34
C ALA A 111 0.10 20.37 -9.78
N GLU A 112 -0.13 21.64 -10.14
CA GLU A 112 0.24 22.13 -11.48
C GLU A 112 1.75 22.17 -11.71
N TYR A 113 2.53 22.37 -10.64
CA TYR A 113 3.99 22.35 -10.68
C TYR A 113 4.58 21.57 -9.50
N ILE A 114 5.70 20.90 -9.74
CA ILE A 114 6.42 20.14 -8.73
C ILE A 114 7.93 20.31 -8.87
N ASN A 115 8.63 20.42 -7.74
CA ASN A 115 10.09 20.32 -7.70
C ASN A 115 10.52 18.86 -7.64
N VAL A 116 11.50 18.50 -8.46
CA VAL A 116 12.08 17.15 -8.51
C VAL A 116 13.59 17.27 -8.54
N GLU A 117 14.29 16.41 -7.82
CA GLU A 117 15.75 16.34 -7.94
C GLU A 117 16.11 15.86 -9.34
N GLY A 118 17.07 16.51 -10.00
CA GLY A 118 17.33 16.30 -11.42
C GLY A 118 17.73 14.86 -11.80
N ASP A 119 18.26 14.08 -10.85
CA ASP A 119 18.63 12.68 -11.01
C ASP A 119 17.48 11.70 -10.64
N LEU A 120 16.39 12.22 -10.08
CA LEU A 120 15.15 11.50 -9.75
C LEU A 120 14.02 11.83 -10.73
N ALA A 121 14.38 12.12 -11.97
CA ALA A 121 13.46 12.19 -13.09
C ALA A 121 14.05 11.41 -14.27
N TRP A 122 13.20 10.82 -15.10
CA TRP A 122 13.61 10.15 -16.34
C TRP A 122 13.01 10.86 -17.55
N LYS A 123 13.74 10.82 -18.67
CA LYS A 123 13.34 11.47 -19.92
C LYS A 123 12.35 10.59 -20.69
N ILE A 124 11.18 11.13 -20.99
CA ILE A 124 10.13 10.43 -21.73
C ILE A 124 10.51 10.37 -23.22
N PRO A 125 10.53 9.17 -23.87
CA PRO A 125 10.69 9.03 -25.31
C PRO A 125 9.53 9.69 -26.09
N ASP A 126 9.78 10.04 -27.34
CA ASP A 126 8.77 10.69 -28.18
C ASP A 126 7.56 9.78 -28.43
N GLU A 127 7.77 8.46 -28.44
CA GLU A 127 6.75 7.43 -28.69
C GLU A 127 5.86 7.12 -27.48
N VAL A 128 6.26 7.55 -26.28
CA VAL A 128 5.51 7.30 -25.03
C VAL A 128 4.75 8.57 -24.66
N SER A 129 3.44 8.50 -24.46
CA SER A 129 2.61 9.64 -24.02
C SER A 129 2.89 10.06 -22.57
N ASP A 130 2.48 11.26 -22.17
CA ASP A 130 2.63 11.72 -20.78
C ASP A 130 1.79 10.85 -19.83
N GLU A 131 0.60 10.42 -20.27
CA GLU A 131 -0.30 9.54 -19.52
C GLU A 131 0.31 8.16 -19.29
N GLU A 132 0.94 7.58 -20.31
CA GLU A 132 1.66 6.31 -20.18
C GLU A 132 2.88 6.46 -19.28
N ALA A 133 3.68 7.50 -19.48
CA ALA A 133 4.88 7.77 -18.68
C ALA A 133 4.57 7.95 -17.19
N ALA A 134 3.44 8.57 -16.84
CA ALA A 134 3.02 8.72 -15.45
C ALA A 134 2.81 7.37 -14.75
N THR A 135 2.54 6.27 -15.47
CA THR A 135 2.38 4.94 -14.88
C THR A 135 3.70 4.27 -14.47
N PHE A 136 4.84 4.78 -14.95
CA PHE A 136 6.18 4.27 -14.62
C PHE A 136 6.72 4.80 -13.28
N GLY A 137 5.93 5.56 -12.52
CA GLY A 137 6.29 6.01 -11.19
C GLY A 137 6.32 4.84 -10.19
N ILE A 138 5.45 4.85 -9.19
CA ILE A 138 5.42 3.85 -8.12
C ILE A 138 5.41 2.41 -8.67
N PRO A 139 4.57 2.00 -9.64
CA PRO A 139 4.50 0.59 -10.03
C PRO A 139 5.81 0.04 -10.62
N ALA A 140 6.45 0.77 -11.52
CA ALA A 140 7.68 0.30 -12.17
C ALA A 140 8.88 0.31 -11.22
N VAL A 141 9.04 1.35 -10.40
CA VAL A 141 10.14 1.42 -9.43
C VAL A 141 9.99 0.37 -8.33
N THR A 142 8.75 0.03 -7.95
CA THR A 142 8.46 -1.05 -7.00
C THR A 142 8.88 -2.40 -7.56
N ALA A 143 8.52 -2.68 -8.82
CA ALA A 143 8.91 -3.91 -9.51
C ALA A 143 10.44 -4.02 -9.63
N MET A 144 11.10 -2.93 -10.04
CA MET A 144 12.56 -2.83 -10.12
C MET A 144 13.22 -3.11 -8.76
N GLN A 145 12.79 -2.42 -7.70
CA GLN A 145 13.32 -2.58 -6.35
C GLN A 145 13.18 -4.03 -5.88
N ALA A 146 11.98 -4.60 -6.02
CA ALA A 146 11.71 -5.97 -5.62
C ALA A 146 12.61 -6.97 -6.34
N LEU A 147 12.69 -6.90 -7.66
CA LEU A 147 13.43 -7.86 -8.47
C LEU A 147 14.94 -7.73 -8.25
N TYR A 148 15.49 -6.53 -8.46
CA TYR A 148 16.94 -6.37 -8.61
C TYR A 148 17.67 -6.12 -7.29
N LEU A 149 16.99 -5.54 -6.29
CA LEU A 149 17.64 -5.23 -5.02
C LEU A 149 17.32 -6.25 -3.93
N HIS A 150 16.16 -6.91 -4.01
CA HIS A 150 15.68 -7.78 -2.93
C HIS A 150 15.54 -9.25 -3.34
N LEU A 151 15.23 -9.57 -4.59
CA LEU A 151 15.15 -10.95 -5.10
C LEU A 151 16.42 -11.44 -5.81
N ASP A 152 17.48 -10.64 -5.82
CA ASP A 152 18.77 -11.01 -6.42
C ASP A 152 18.63 -11.42 -7.90
N ILE A 153 17.71 -10.77 -8.61
CA ILE A 153 17.56 -10.88 -10.05
C ILE A 153 18.63 -9.98 -10.70
N PRO A 154 19.41 -10.47 -11.66
CA PRO A 154 20.35 -9.62 -12.38
C PRO A 154 19.60 -8.53 -13.15
N TRP A 155 20.19 -7.35 -13.21
CA TRP A 155 19.72 -6.30 -14.11
C TRP A 155 19.74 -6.82 -15.56
N PRO A 156 18.79 -6.38 -16.43
CA PRO A 156 18.85 -6.69 -17.86
C PRO A 156 20.17 -6.20 -18.46
N ALA A 157 20.68 -6.89 -19.48
CA ALA A 157 21.86 -6.41 -20.19
C ALA A 157 21.56 -5.05 -20.84
N ALA A 158 22.57 -4.19 -20.93
CA ALA A 158 22.42 -2.82 -21.47
C ALA A 158 21.98 -2.79 -22.95
N ASP A 159 22.22 -3.87 -23.69
CA ASP A 159 21.78 -4.07 -25.08
C ASP A 159 20.37 -4.70 -25.18
N GLY A 160 19.68 -4.90 -24.05
CA GLY A 160 18.35 -5.50 -23.99
C GLY A 160 18.35 -7.02 -24.11
N THR A 161 19.51 -7.69 -24.16
CA THR A 161 19.59 -9.16 -24.15
C THR A 161 19.32 -9.74 -22.76
N ALA A 162 18.77 -10.96 -22.75
CA ALA A 162 18.49 -11.68 -21.51
C ALA A 162 19.80 -11.94 -20.76
N ALA A 163 19.86 -11.59 -19.47
CA ALA A 163 20.95 -12.00 -18.59
C ALA A 163 21.06 -13.55 -18.55
N ASN A 164 22.22 -14.07 -18.13
CA ASN A 164 22.58 -15.51 -18.10
C ASN A 164 21.72 -16.41 -17.19
N SER A 165 20.49 -16.00 -16.83
CA SER A 165 19.54 -16.75 -16.00
C SER A 165 18.55 -17.59 -16.82
N VAL A 166 18.86 -17.87 -18.09
CA VAL A 166 17.97 -18.51 -19.07
C VAL A 166 17.25 -19.72 -18.47
N GLY A 167 15.92 -19.61 -18.36
CA GLY A 167 15.05 -20.71 -17.94
C GLY A 167 14.86 -20.89 -16.43
N THR A 168 15.48 -20.04 -15.60
CA THR A 168 15.22 -20.07 -14.14
C THR A 168 13.82 -19.54 -13.85
N PRO A 169 12.94 -20.28 -13.15
CA PRO A 169 11.59 -19.83 -12.90
C PRO A 169 11.51 -18.87 -11.70
N ILE A 170 10.69 -17.83 -11.83
CA ILE A 170 10.30 -16.90 -10.77
C ILE A 170 8.78 -16.87 -10.65
N PHE A 171 8.28 -16.73 -9.42
CA PHE A 171 6.85 -16.58 -9.18
C PHE A 171 6.48 -15.11 -8.93
N ILE A 172 5.42 -14.63 -9.56
CA ILE A 172 4.84 -13.29 -9.33
C ILE A 172 3.38 -13.48 -8.97
N TYR A 173 3.00 -13.22 -7.73
CA TYR A 173 1.60 -13.30 -7.32
C TYR A 173 0.86 -12.01 -7.70
N GLY A 174 -0.31 -12.13 -8.34
CA GLY A 174 -1.11 -10.98 -8.76
C GLY A 174 -0.53 -10.24 -9.97
N GLY A 175 -0.18 -10.97 -11.02
CA GLY A 175 0.48 -10.44 -12.23
C GLY A 175 -0.31 -9.39 -13.00
N SER A 176 -1.63 -9.32 -12.82
CA SER A 176 -2.48 -8.30 -13.46
C SER A 176 -2.49 -6.96 -12.74
N SER A 177 -1.82 -6.83 -11.59
CA SER A 177 -1.59 -5.54 -10.93
C SER A 177 -0.59 -4.69 -11.70
N SER A 178 -0.60 -3.36 -11.55
CA SER A 178 0.37 -2.49 -12.23
C SER A 178 1.82 -2.87 -11.90
N VAL A 179 2.11 -3.22 -10.64
CA VAL A 179 3.44 -3.72 -10.24
C VAL A 179 3.74 -5.06 -10.90
N GLY A 180 2.77 -5.98 -10.90
CA GLY A 180 2.90 -7.30 -11.53
C GLY A 180 3.20 -7.22 -13.03
N LEU A 181 2.51 -6.35 -13.77
CA LEU A 181 2.72 -6.16 -15.20
C LEU A 181 4.13 -5.64 -15.52
N PHE A 182 4.68 -4.72 -14.72
CA PHE A 182 6.08 -4.33 -14.85
C PHE A 182 7.03 -5.44 -14.44
N ALA A 183 6.76 -6.13 -13.32
CA ALA A 183 7.62 -7.18 -12.81
C ALA A 183 7.74 -8.37 -13.78
N ILE A 184 6.66 -8.77 -14.44
CA ILE A 184 6.68 -9.79 -15.49
C ILE A 184 7.67 -9.39 -16.58
N GLN A 185 7.51 -8.19 -17.16
CA GLN A 185 8.34 -7.72 -18.28
C GLN A 185 9.82 -7.58 -17.88
N LEU A 186 10.09 -7.03 -16.70
CA LEU A 186 11.44 -6.87 -16.15
C LEU A 186 12.13 -8.21 -15.86
N ALA A 187 11.41 -9.18 -15.30
CA ALA A 187 11.92 -10.52 -15.07
C ALA A 187 12.19 -11.26 -16.39
N LYS A 188 11.31 -11.13 -17.39
CA LYS A 188 11.52 -11.69 -18.73
C LYS A 188 12.75 -11.11 -19.41
N LYS A 189 12.96 -9.79 -19.34
CA LYS A 189 14.18 -9.13 -19.84
C LYS A 189 15.45 -9.57 -19.10
N SER A 190 15.31 -10.11 -17.90
CA SER A 190 16.42 -10.68 -17.12
C SER A 190 16.63 -12.18 -17.41
N GLY A 191 15.90 -12.76 -18.37
CA GLY A 191 16.03 -14.15 -18.81
C GLY A 191 15.23 -15.19 -18.04
N PHE A 192 14.34 -14.77 -17.13
CA PHE A 192 13.58 -15.69 -16.29
C PHE A 192 12.36 -16.28 -17.02
N THR A 193 11.95 -17.46 -16.56
CA THR A 193 10.62 -18.01 -16.83
C THR A 193 9.66 -17.47 -15.78
N VAL A 194 8.64 -16.74 -16.18
CA VAL A 194 7.74 -16.03 -15.27
C VAL A 194 6.44 -16.80 -15.11
N ILE A 195 6.21 -17.27 -13.89
CA ILE A 195 4.96 -17.92 -13.49
C ILE A 195 4.16 -16.93 -12.66
N THR A 196 2.88 -16.76 -12.97
CA THR A 196 2.05 -15.78 -12.27
C THR A 196 0.68 -16.31 -11.91
N THR A 197 0.03 -15.63 -10.97
CA THR A 197 -1.41 -15.76 -10.77
C THR A 197 -2.17 -14.54 -11.29
N ALA A 198 -3.41 -14.74 -11.71
CA ALA A 198 -4.37 -13.69 -12.05
C ALA A 198 -5.80 -14.27 -11.97
N SER A 199 -6.82 -13.43 -12.09
CA SER A 199 -8.18 -13.92 -12.37
C SER A 199 -8.27 -14.35 -13.85
N PRO A 200 -9.13 -15.33 -14.22
CA PRO A 200 -9.21 -15.86 -15.59
C PRO A 200 -9.37 -14.80 -16.69
N HIS A 201 -10.16 -13.74 -16.43
CA HIS A 201 -10.37 -12.66 -17.40
C HIS A 201 -9.11 -11.83 -17.70
N SER A 202 -8.06 -11.96 -16.88
CA SER A 202 -6.77 -11.25 -17.04
C SER A 202 -5.66 -12.15 -17.59
N PHE A 203 -5.95 -13.42 -17.93
CA PHE A 203 -4.93 -14.36 -18.40
C PHE A 203 -4.26 -13.89 -19.68
N ASP A 204 -5.05 -13.44 -20.66
CA ASP A 204 -4.53 -12.95 -21.94
C ASP A 204 -3.68 -11.68 -21.75
N LEU A 205 -4.08 -10.82 -20.79
CA LEU A 205 -3.32 -9.62 -20.45
C LEU A 205 -1.92 -10.01 -19.91
N VAL A 206 -1.84 -10.85 -18.88
CA VAL A 206 -0.54 -11.16 -18.28
C VAL A 206 0.37 -11.98 -19.22
N LYS A 207 -0.21 -12.83 -20.08
CA LYS A 207 0.53 -13.53 -21.14
C LYS A 207 1.07 -12.57 -22.19
N LYS A 208 0.27 -11.57 -22.62
CA LYS A 208 0.73 -10.50 -23.52
C LYS A 208 1.92 -9.73 -22.95
N TYR A 209 2.01 -9.61 -21.63
CA TYR A 209 3.12 -8.95 -20.92
C TYR A 209 4.31 -9.88 -20.69
N GLY A 210 4.21 -11.15 -21.07
CA GLY A 210 5.33 -12.09 -21.09
C GLY A 210 5.27 -13.20 -20.06
N ALA A 211 4.17 -13.38 -19.31
CA ALA A 211 4.03 -14.52 -18.42
C ALA A 211 4.05 -15.84 -19.23
N ASP A 212 4.89 -16.79 -18.82
CA ASP A 212 5.01 -18.10 -19.47
C ASP A 212 3.91 -19.06 -19.03
N ASP A 213 3.41 -18.90 -17.79
CA ASP A 213 2.30 -19.68 -17.27
C ASP A 213 1.47 -18.87 -16.27
N VAL A 214 0.16 -19.14 -16.25
CA VAL A 214 -0.80 -18.37 -15.48
C VAL A 214 -1.79 -19.29 -14.78
N PHE A 215 -1.95 -19.06 -13.48
CA PHE A 215 -2.85 -19.83 -12.63
C PHE A 215 -3.94 -18.94 -12.04
N ASP A 216 -5.15 -19.50 -11.94
CA ASP A 216 -6.25 -18.84 -11.25
C ASP A 216 -6.03 -18.98 -9.74
N TYR A 217 -5.76 -17.87 -9.05
CA TYR A 217 -5.52 -17.88 -7.61
C TYR A 217 -6.77 -18.24 -6.78
N HIS A 218 -7.97 -18.27 -7.40
CA HIS A 218 -9.18 -18.74 -6.74
C HIS A 218 -9.22 -20.27 -6.62
N GLN A 219 -8.41 -21.00 -7.39
CA GLN A 219 -8.36 -22.46 -7.31
C GLN A 219 -7.63 -22.90 -6.03
N PRO A 220 -8.26 -23.73 -5.18
CA PRO A 220 -7.66 -24.15 -3.90
C PRO A 220 -6.32 -24.88 -4.05
N THR A 221 -6.08 -25.53 -5.20
CA THR A 221 -4.87 -26.30 -5.50
C THR A 221 -3.80 -25.49 -6.22
N ALA A 222 -4.05 -24.23 -6.58
CA ALA A 222 -3.16 -23.48 -7.48
C ALA A 222 -1.71 -23.41 -6.97
N ALA A 223 -1.50 -23.16 -5.67
CA ALA A 223 -0.14 -23.13 -5.10
C ALA A 223 0.56 -24.49 -5.21
N GLN A 224 -0.16 -25.58 -4.94
CA GLN A 224 0.35 -26.94 -5.06
C GLN A 224 0.64 -27.30 -6.52
N ASP A 225 -0.25 -26.94 -7.45
CA ASP A 225 -0.12 -27.21 -8.88
C ASP A 225 1.09 -26.48 -9.46
N ILE A 226 1.30 -25.22 -9.08
CA ILE A 226 2.50 -24.45 -9.44
C ILE A 226 3.75 -25.14 -8.89
N ALA A 227 3.76 -25.49 -7.61
CA ALA A 227 4.93 -26.10 -6.97
C ALA A 227 5.28 -27.48 -7.56
N VAL A 228 4.28 -28.25 -8.01
CA VAL A 228 4.50 -29.53 -8.70
C VAL A 228 5.05 -29.32 -10.09
N LYS A 229 4.49 -28.36 -10.85
CA LYS A 229 4.92 -28.07 -12.23
C LYS A 229 6.29 -27.39 -12.29
N TYR A 230 6.61 -26.57 -11.29
CA TYR A 230 7.84 -25.78 -11.20
C TYR A 230 8.55 -25.98 -9.86
N PRO A 231 9.12 -27.17 -9.59
CA PRO A 231 9.68 -27.52 -8.28
C PRO A 231 10.97 -26.77 -7.91
N ASN A 232 11.50 -25.95 -8.83
CA ASN A 232 12.75 -25.22 -8.67
C ASN A 232 12.57 -23.71 -8.41
N ILE A 233 11.34 -23.22 -8.23
CA ILE A 233 11.10 -21.81 -7.88
C ILE A 233 11.61 -21.54 -6.46
N THR A 234 12.47 -20.54 -6.30
CA THR A 234 13.01 -20.13 -4.98
C THR A 234 12.78 -18.65 -4.67
N ARG A 235 12.17 -17.92 -5.61
CA ARG A 235 11.97 -16.46 -5.55
C ARG A 235 10.53 -16.14 -5.89
N ALA A 236 9.87 -15.38 -5.04
CA ALA A 236 8.54 -14.86 -5.31
C ALA A 236 8.43 -13.36 -5.03
N LEU A 237 7.69 -12.66 -5.89
CA LEU A 237 7.19 -11.31 -5.61
C LEU A 237 5.68 -11.37 -5.36
N ASP A 238 5.26 -10.91 -4.19
CA ASP A 238 3.86 -10.80 -3.81
C ASP A 238 3.33 -9.38 -4.10
N CYS A 239 2.76 -9.16 -5.29
CA CYS A 239 2.23 -7.86 -5.68
C CYS A 239 0.88 -7.50 -5.01
N PHE A 240 0.34 -8.38 -4.17
CA PHE A 240 -0.90 -8.13 -3.43
C PHE A 240 -0.61 -7.88 -1.95
N SER A 241 0.14 -8.78 -1.30
CA SER A 241 0.59 -8.67 0.10
C SER A 241 -0.53 -8.53 1.13
N GLU A 242 -1.74 -8.98 0.80
CA GLU A 242 -2.90 -8.98 1.69
C GLU A 242 -3.53 -10.37 1.77
N GLY A 243 -4.34 -10.58 2.82
CA GLY A 243 -5.01 -11.86 3.06
C GLY A 243 -4.02 -13.01 3.19
N LYS A 244 -4.12 -14.00 2.29
CA LYS A 244 -3.25 -15.20 2.26
C LYS A 244 -2.25 -15.19 1.10
N SER A 245 -2.09 -14.09 0.38
CA SER A 245 -1.20 -14.01 -0.79
C SER A 245 0.25 -14.36 -0.47
N THR A 246 0.80 -13.84 0.63
CA THR A 246 2.19 -14.15 1.02
C THR A 246 2.36 -15.61 1.43
N GLN A 247 1.35 -16.16 2.12
CA GLN A 247 1.31 -17.58 2.47
C GLN A 247 1.26 -18.46 1.21
N PHE A 248 0.45 -18.08 0.23
CA PHE A 248 0.39 -18.73 -1.08
C PHE A 248 1.76 -18.72 -1.76
N CYS A 249 2.43 -17.56 -1.78
CA CYS A 249 3.79 -17.46 -2.34
C CYS A 249 4.74 -18.43 -1.64
N ALA A 250 4.75 -18.47 -0.32
CA ALA A 250 5.60 -19.37 0.44
C ALA A 250 5.29 -20.86 0.17
N GLU A 251 4.02 -21.22 0.01
CA GLU A 251 3.59 -22.57 -0.37
C GLU A 251 4.03 -23.00 -1.77
N VAL A 252 4.19 -22.04 -2.70
CA VAL A 252 4.77 -22.29 -4.03
C VAL A 252 6.26 -22.63 -3.95
N LEU A 253 7.01 -21.97 -3.06
CA LEU A 253 8.48 -22.06 -3.07
C LEU A 253 9.04 -23.40 -2.55
N LYS A 254 8.31 -24.14 -1.69
CA LYS A 254 8.60 -25.50 -1.14
C LYS A 254 10.07 -25.86 -0.78
N ARG A 255 10.99 -24.90 -0.69
CA ARG A 255 12.42 -25.11 -0.44
C ARG A 255 12.95 -24.13 0.60
N SER A 256 13.78 -24.63 1.51
CA SER A 256 14.52 -23.79 2.44
C SER A 256 15.49 -22.87 1.71
N GLY A 257 15.68 -21.67 2.24
CA GLY A 257 16.51 -20.63 1.61
C GLY A 257 15.78 -19.81 0.53
N SER A 258 14.48 -20.07 0.32
CA SER A 258 13.67 -19.29 -0.61
C SER A 258 13.29 -17.93 -0.05
N LYS A 259 12.96 -16.99 -0.92
CA LYS A 259 12.64 -15.60 -0.55
C LYS A 259 11.34 -15.13 -1.19
N VAL A 260 10.48 -14.49 -0.40
CA VAL A 260 9.29 -13.77 -0.84
C VAL A 260 9.50 -12.29 -0.54
N VAL A 261 9.39 -11.45 -1.56
CA VAL A 261 9.34 -9.99 -1.38
C VAL A 261 7.88 -9.51 -1.39
N THR A 262 7.50 -8.68 -0.43
CA THR A 262 6.14 -8.15 -0.27
C THR A 262 6.11 -6.63 -0.40
N LEU A 263 4.98 -6.10 -0.87
CA LEU A 263 4.74 -4.66 -1.01
C LEU A 263 4.10 -4.04 0.24
N LEU A 264 3.51 -4.88 1.09
CA LEU A 264 2.90 -4.51 2.36
C LEU A 264 3.45 -5.41 3.46
N ASP A 265 3.26 -4.98 4.72
CA ASP A 265 3.64 -5.77 5.87
C ASP A 265 2.84 -7.07 5.89
N SER A 266 3.53 -8.19 6.08
CA SER A 266 2.94 -9.52 6.03
C SER A 266 3.24 -10.29 7.30
N LYS A 267 2.21 -10.93 7.84
CA LYS A 267 2.31 -11.77 9.05
C LYS A 267 2.66 -13.22 8.73
N ALA A 268 2.84 -13.55 7.45
CA ALA A 268 3.20 -14.89 7.05
C ALA A 268 4.55 -15.29 7.67
N ASN A 269 4.56 -16.43 8.37
CA ASN A 269 5.76 -16.99 8.97
C ASN A 269 5.85 -18.46 8.55
N VAL A 270 6.61 -18.71 7.47
CA VAL A 270 6.75 -20.05 6.89
C VAL A 270 8.20 -20.51 7.08
N PRO A 271 8.43 -21.64 7.77
CA PRO A 271 9.79 -22.15 7.99
C PRO A 271 10.57 -22.31 6.68
N GLY A 272 11.80 -21.78 6.68
CA GLY A 272 12.70 -21.86 5.52
C GLY A 272 12.45 -20.84 4.41
N VAL A 273 11.42 -19.99 4.52
CA VAL A 273 11.13 -18.91 3.57
C VAL A 273 11.38 -17.57 4.24
N LYS A 274 12.30 -16.77 3.70
CA LYS A 274 12.51 -15.39 4.14
C LYS A 274 11.43 -14.50 3.50
N VAL A 275 10.62 -13.84 4.32
CA VAL A 275 9.67 -12.81 3.89
C VAL A 275 10.26 -11.44 4.15
N GLU A 276 10.29 -10.57 3.14
CA GLU A 276 10.91 -9.25 3.21
C GLU A 276 10.01 -8.20 2.57
N MET A 277 9.56 -7.24 3.36
CA MET A 277 8.78 -6.10 2.87
C MET A 277 9.71 -5.02 2.32
N ILE A 278 9.43 -4.54 1.12
CA ILE A 278 10.13 -3.39 0.54
C ILE A 278 9.40 -2.07 0.79
N MET A 279 10.14 -0.97 0.74
CA MET A 279 9.60 0.37 0.90
C MET A 279 10.16 1.31 -0.17
N SER A 280 9.41 1.54 -1.24
CA SER A 280 9.91 2.24 -2.43
C SER A 280 10.26 3.71 -2.20
N PHE A 281 9.76 4.35 -1.15
CA PHE A 281 10.19 5.71 -0.81
C PHE A 281 11.64 5.78 -0.30
N GLN A 282 12.25 4.66 0.11
CA GLN A 282 13.69 4.62 0.43
C GLN A 282 14.57 4.88 -0.81
N LEU A 283 14.05 4.58 -2.01
CA LEU A 283 14.70 4.90 -3.29
C LEU A 283 14.92 6.41 -3.50
N LEU A 284 14.14 7.26 -2.82
CA LEU A 284 14.35 8.72 -2.87
C LEU A 284 15.60 9.17 -2.09
N GLY A 285 16.24 8.26 -1.33
CA GLY A 285 17.43 8.54 -0.54
C GLY A 285 17.19 9.47 0.65
N LYS A 286 15.94 9.63 1.09
CA LYS A 286 15.55 10.46 2.24
C LYS A 286 14.97 9.59 3.34
N ALA A 287 15.32 9.89 4.58
CA ALA A 287 14.66 9.31 5.73
C ALA A 287 13.25 9.90 5.86
N PHE A 288 12.29 9.07 6.24
CA PHE A 288 10.92 9.51 6.48
C PHE A 288 10.27 8.68 7.59
N ALA A 289 9.10 9.09 8.04
CA ALA A 289 8.34 8.36 9.03
C ALA A 289 6.87 8.29 8.65
N TRP A 290 6.25 7.17 8.97
CA TRP A 290 4.79 7.08 9.01
C TRP A 290 4.29 7.55 10.35
N LEU A 291 3.13 8.22 10.37
CA LEU A 291 2.53 8.78 11.58
C LEU A 291 3.52 9.59 12.46
N PRO A 292 4.26 10.54 11.89
CA PRO A 292 5.19 11.35 12.68
C PRO A 292 4.44 12.12 13.79
N PRO A 293 5.01 12.25 15.00
CA PRO A 293 6.36 11.83 15.39
C PRO A 293 6.47 10.38 15.95
N ILE A 294 5.38 9.63 16.03
CA ILE A 294 5.27 8.41 16.84
C ILE A 294 5.36 7.08 16.07
N GLY A 295 5.21 7.09 14.75
CA GLY A 295 5.19 5.85 13.98
C GLY A 295 6.56 5.40 13.45
N HIS A 296 6.53 4.35 12.63
CA HIS A 296 7.73 3.69 12.10
C HIS A 296 8.59 4.66 11.27
N LYS A 297 9.90 4.58 11.47
CA LYS A 297 10.90 5.41 10.78
C LYS A 297 11.65 4.56 9.78
N PHE A 298 11.72 5.04 8.55
CA PHE A 298 12.51 4.45 7.48
C PHE A 298 13.77 5.27 7.29
N SER A 299 14.91 4.59 7.25
CA SER A 299 16.21 5.23 7.03
C SER A 299 16.41 5.51 5.54
N ALA A 300 17.13 6.59 5.24
CA ALA A 300 17.63 6.84 3.89
C ALA A 300 18.50 5.68 3.42
N SER A 301 18.38 5.30 2.14
CA SER A 301 19.22 4.27 1.54
C SER A 301 19.93 4.82 0.30
N PRO A 302 21.21 5.23 0.42
CA PRO A 302 21.99 5.70 -0.72
C PRO A 302 22.10 4.65 -1.83
N LYS A 303 22.30 3.37 -1.45
CA LYS A 303 22.36 2.24 -2.40
C LYS A 303 21.07 2.08 -3.21
N GLU A 304 19.91 2.19 -2.55
CA GLU A 304 18.63 2.11 -3.26
C GLU A 304 18.40 3.34 -4.14
N ARG A 305 18.83 4.53 -3.69
CA ARG A 305 18.81 5.73 -4.54
C ARG A 305 19.64 5.57 -5.80
N GLU A 306 20.87 5.08 -5.68
CA GLU A 306 21.75 4.81 -6.83
C GLU A 306 21.07 3.85 -7.83
N ALA A 307 20.39 2.82 -7.34
CA ALA A 307 19.62 1.90 -8.18
C ALA A 307 18.46 2.59 -8.91
N LEU A 308 17.75 3.52 -8.26
CA LEU A 308 16.71 4.31 -8.90
C LEU A 308 17.28 5.21 -10.00
N VAL A 309 18.39 5.90 -9.73
CA VAL A 309 19.07 6.75 -10.71
C VAL A 309 19.51 5.92 -11.93
N MET A 310 20.10 4.74 -11.70
CA MET A 310 20.45 3.82 -12.78
C MET A 310 19.23 3.35 -13.58
N PHE A 311 18.14 3.00 -12.90
CA PHE A 311 16.90 2.59 -13.56
C PHE A 311 16.33 3.73 -14.41
N TYR A 312 16.27 4.95 -13.89
CA TYR A 312 15.80 6.14 -14.61
C TYR A 312 16.65 6.49 -15.82
N ALA A 313 17.97 6.33 -15.72
CA ALA A 313 18.87 6.47 -16.86
C ALA A 313 18.56 5.45 -17.97
N SER A 314 18.10 4.23 -17.61
CA SER A 314 17.72 3.19 -18.56
C SER A 314 16.29 3.34 -19.12
N LEU A 315 15.40 4.05 -18.43
CA LEU A 315 13.97 4.07 -18.75
C LEU A 315 13.66 4.67 -20.12
N ASN A 316 14.49 5.59 -20.63
CA ASN A 316 14.29 6.13 -21.98
C ASN A 316 14.32 5.03 -23.06
N GLU A 317 15.27 4.09 -22.98
CA GLU A 317 15.32 2.97 -23.92
C GLU A 317 14.39 1.83 -23.50
N LEU A 318 14.30 1.55 -22.20
CA LEU A 318 13.49 0.46 -21.70
C LEU A 318 12.00 0.66 -22.01
N ALA A 319 11.48 1.87 -21.84
CA ALA A 319 10.07 2.20 -22.11
C ALA A 319 9.66 2.05 -23.59
N LYS A 320 10.62 1.98 -24.52
CA LYS A 320 10.36 1.65 -25.93
C LYS A 320 10.09 0.16 -26.15
N THR A 321 10.44 -0.68 -25.18
CA THR A 321 10.44 -2.15 -25.30
C THR A 321 9.61 -2.85 -24.21
N ILE A 322 9.10 -2.11 -23.22
CA ILE A 322 8.11 -2.59 -22.27
C ILE A 322 6.86 -1.73 -22.36
N ASN A 323 5.72 -2.36 -22.16
CA ASN A 323 4.42 -1.70 -22.22
C ASN A 323 4.05 -1.10 -20.86
N PRO A 324 3.48 0.11 -20.82
CA PRO A 324 2.77 0.61 -19.65
C PRO A 324 1.56 -0.30 -19.36
N PRO A 325 1.07 -0.40 -18.11
CA PRO A 325 -0.20 -1.05 -17.80
C PRO A 325 -1.36 -0.45 -18.61
N PRO A 326 -2.47 -1.18 -18.84
CA PRO A 326 -3.63 -0.63 -19.52
C PRO A 326 -4.14 0.64 -18.82
N ILE A 327 -4.17 1.75 -19.54
CA ILE A 327 -4.57 3.05 -19.00
C ILE A 327 -6.06 3.31 -19.19
N LYS A 328 -6.68 3.90 -18.18
CA LYS A 328 -8.01 4.49 -18.27
C LYS A 328 -7.91 5.96 -17.87
N THR A 329 -8.02 6.84 -18.85
CA THR A 329 -8.01 8.29 -18.61
C THR A 329 -9.31 8.73 -17.95
N MET A 330 -9.19 9.59 -16.95
CA MET A 330 -10.33 10.18 -16.22
C MET A 330 -10.68 11.57 -16.76
N THR A 331 -11.72 12.17 -16.17
CA THR A 331 -12.06 13.60 -16.38
C THR A 331 -10.79 14.45 -16.22
N PRO A 332 -10.43 15.30 -17.20
CA PRO A 332 -9.24 16.14 -17.10
C PRO A 332 -9.27 17.09 -15.90
N GLY A 333 -8.09 17.38 -15.35
CA GLY A 333 -7.90 18.29 -14.23
C GLY A 333 -8.15 17.65 -12.85
N PHE A 334 -8.07 18.48 -11.80
CA PHE A 334 -8.17 18.01 -10.41
C PHE A 334 -9.52 17.37 -10.07
N GLN A 335 -10.59 17.75 -10.77
CA GLN A 335 -11.91 17.19 -10.56
C GLN A 335 -11.95 15.68 -10.84
N GLY A 336 -11.26 15.19 -11.88
CA GLY A 336 -11.19 13.74 -12.14
C GLY A 336 -10.45 12.97 -11.06
N ILE A 337 -9.44 13.58 -10.43
CA ILE A 337 -8.76 12.97 -9.28
C ILE A 337 -9.74 12.89 -8.10
N LEU A 338 -10.45 13.98 -7.79
CA LEU A 338 -11.43 14.03 -6.71
C LEU A 338 -12.55 12.99 -6.90
N GLU A 339 -13.04 12.79 -8.13
CA GLU A 339 -14.04 11.77 -8.46
C GLU A 339 -13.56 10.35 -8.14
N VAL A 340 -12.29 10.03 -8.39
CA VAL A 340 -11.74 8.71 -8.05
C VAL A 340 -11.64 8.51 -6.54
N PHE A 341 -11.35 9.55 -5.77
CA PHE A 341 -11.39 9.48 -4.30
C PHE A 341 -12.83 9.43 -3.75
N ASP A 342 -13.81 9.99 -4.46
CA ASP A 342 -15.24 9.89 -4.11
C ASP A 342 -15.82 8.48 -4.39
N TYR A 343 -15.46 7.88 -5.54
CA TYR A 343 -16.16 6.70 -6.07
C TYR A 343 -15.32 5.41 -6.12
N GLY A 344 -13.99 5.47 -6.16
CA GLY A 344 -13.19 4.40 -6.78
C GLY A 344 -12.07 3.81 -5.93
N MET A 345 -11.26 4.62 -5.25
CA MET A 345 -10.11 4.10 -4.51
C MET A 345 -10.50 3.34 -3.24
N THR A 346 -11.67 3.66 -2.67
CA THR A 346 -12.29 2.83 -1.62
C THR A 346 -12.94 1.57 -2.18
N HIS A 347 -13.32 1.52 -3.47
CA HIS A 347 -13.94 0.35 -4.09
C HIS A 347 -12.93 -0.68 -4.62
N VAL A 348 -11.79 -0.23 -5.17
CA VAL A 348 -10.63 -1.10 -5.49
C VAL A 348 -10.08 -1.80 -4.23
N CYS A 349 -10.31 -1.21 -3.05
CA CYS A 349 -10.02 -1.82 -1.75
C CYS A 349 -11.20 -2.60 -1.11
N ARG A 350 -12.39 -2.66 -1.73
CA ARG A 350 -13.60 -3.30 -1.18
C ARG A 350 -14.01 -4.59 -1.87
N ASP A 351 -13.66 -4.79 -3.14
CA ASP A 351 -14.29 -5.84 -3.97
C ASP A 351 -13.95 -7.30 -3.58
N ASN A 352 -13.12 -7.54 -2.55
CA ASN A 352 -12.85 -8.90 -2.03
C ASN A 352 -13.20 -9.13 -0.55
N GLY A 353 -14.03 -8.29 0.08
CA GLY A 353 -14.56 -8.55 1.42
C GLY A 353 -13.50 -8.75 2.53
N SER A 354 -12.25 -8.42 2.24
CA SER A 354 -11.10 -8.52 3.13
C SER A 354 -10.55 -7.12 3.29
N MET A 355 -10.59 -6.65 4.54
CA MET A 355 -10.04 -5.36 4.97
C MET A 355 -8.63 -5.17 4.40
N VAL A 356 -8.32 -3.92 4.03
CA VAL A 356 -6.93 -3.55 3.85
C VAL A 356 -6.24 -3.62 5.20
N ASN A 357 -5.60 -4.74 5.52
CA ASN A 357 -4.85 -4.89 6.77
C ASN A 357 -3.45 -4.35 6.54
N THR A 358 -3.32 -3.03 6.57
CA THR A 358 -2.05 -2.32 6.33
C THR A 358 -0.98 -2.56 7.40
N GLY A 359 -1.26 -3.32 8.47
CA GLY A 359 -0.37 -3.45 9.63
C GLY A 359 -0.13 -2.12 10.36
N ILE A 360 -0.75 -1.01 9.95
CA ILE A 360 -0.51 0.33 10.50
C ILE A 360 -0.86 0.38 12.00
N SER A 361 -1.83 -0.43 12.45
CA SER A 361 -2.14 -0.56 13.87
C SER A 361 -1.03 -1.22 14.68
N ASP A 362 -0.18 -2.05 14.05
CA ASP A 362 0.90 -2.77 14.72
C ASP A 362 2.15 -1.90 14.94
N VAL A 363 2.30 -0.79 14.20
CA VAL A 363 3.39 0.19 14.37
C VAL A 363 3.05 1.35 15.31
N LEU A 364 1.85 1.37 15.90
CA LEU A 364 1.45 2.39 16.88
C LEU A 364 2.08 2.14 18.26
N PRO A 365 2.36 3.21 19.03
CA PRO A 365 2.70 3.09 20.45
C PRO A 365 1.66 2.26 21.22
N ILE A 366 2.11 1.49 22.21
CA ILE A 366 1.27 0.50 22.91
C ILE A 366 -0.05 1.08 23.45
N HIS A 367 -0.04 2.33 23.93
CA HIS A 367 -1.21 3.00 24.47
C HIS A 367 -2.25 3.45 23.41
N LEU A 368 -1.87 3.56 22.14
CA LEU A 368 -2.80 3.76 21.00
C LEU A 368 -3.16 2.43 20.33
N ARG A 369 -2.20 1.48 20.32
CA ARG A 369 -2.37 0.13 19.79
C ARG A 369 -3.37 -0.69 20.61
N LEU A 370 -3.36 -0.61 21.95
CA LEU A 370 -4.28 -1.36 22.80
C LEU A 370 -5.76 -1.02 22.55
N PRO A 371 -6.16 0.27 22.60
CA PRO A 371 -7.55 0.66 22.34
C PRO A 371 -7.99 0.31 20.92
N MET A 372 -7.09 0.46 19.93
CA MET A 372 -7.40 0.10 18.56
C MET A 372 -7.55 -1.41 18.35
N LYS A 373 -6.67 -2.22 18.94
CA LYS A 373 -6.80 -3.69 18.89
C LYS A 373 -8.06 -4.15 19.60
N LEU A 374 -8.45 -3.48 20.68
CA LEU A 374 -9.73 -3.71 21.36
C LEU A 374 -10.90 -3.41 20.43
N ILE A 375 -10.91 -2.26 19.74
CA ILE A 375 -11.98 -1.91 18.79
C ILE A 375 -12.00 -2.86 17.59
N ILE A 376 -10.84 -3.27 17.05
CA ILE A 376 -10.76 -4.28 16.00
C ILE A 376 -11.32 -5.62 16.49
N ALA A 377 -10.98 -6.04 17.71
CA ALA A 377 -11.49 -7.28 18.31
C ALA A 377 -13.00 -7.23 18.58
N ILE A 378 -13.53 -6.08 18.96
CA ILE A 378 -14.96 -5.78 19.11
C ILE A 378 -15.66 -5.86 17.75
N ARG A 379 -15.09 -5.27 16.69
CA ARG A 379 -15.65 -5.28 15.33
C ARG A 379 -15.57 -6.63 14.62
N ALA A 380 -14.60 -7.46 14.96
CA ALA A 380 -14.43 -8.80 14.40
C ALA A 380 -15.44 -9.82 14.97
N ARG A 381 -16.33 -9.40 15.88
CA ARG A 381 -17.26 -10.27 16.61
C ARG A 381 -18.68 -9.67 16.58
N SER A 382 -19.69 -10.49 16.86
CA SER A 382 -21.07 -10.01 16.96
C SER A 382 -21.23 -8.96 18.07
N VAL A 383 -22.22 -8.08 17.94
CA VAL A 383 -22.49 -6.97 18.88
C VAL A 383 -22.54 -7.45 20.34
N ASP A 384 -23.11 -8.63 20.58
CA ASP A 384 -23.20 -9.23 21.91
C ASP A 384 -21.81 -9.55 22.50
N VAL A 385 -20.95 -10.19 21.71
CA VAL A 385 -19.60 -10.56 22.14
C VAL A 385 -18.71 -9.32 22.30
N ALA A 386 -18.93 -8.32 21.45
CA ALA A 386 -18.24 -7.04 21.49
C ALA A 386 -18.59 -6.25 22.76
N GLY A 387 -19.87 -6.21 23.15
CA GLY A 387 -20.35 -5.62 24.39
C GLY A 387 -19.80 -6.32 25.63
N TRP A 388 -19.73 -7.66 25.62
CA TRP A 388 -19.13 -8.43 26.70
C TRP A 388 -17.64 -8.13 26.88
N ILE A 389 -16.87 -8.00 25.81
CA ILE A 389 -15.43 -7.67 25.89
C ILE A 389 -15.23 -6.27 26.48
N ALA A 390 -16.04 -5.29 26.08
CA ALA A 390 -15.97 -3.92 26.61
C ALA A 390 -16.32 -3.87 28.11
N LEU A 391 -17.38 -4.60 28.52
CA LEU A 391 -17.81 -4.68 29.91
C LEU A 391 -16.77 -5.40 30.80
N HIS A 392 -16.18 -6.48 30.30
CA HIS A 392 -15.12 -7.21 31.03
C HIS A 392 -13.82 -6.40 31.12
N ALA A 393 -13.43 -5.68 30.07
CA ALA A 393 -12.25 -4.82 30.11
C ALA A 393 -12.41 -3.67 31.12
N ALA A 394 -13.62 -3.10 31.24
CA ALA A 394 -13.94 -2.06 32.22
C ALA A 394 -13.99 -2.61 33.66
N ALA A 395 -14.50 -3.82 33.87
CA ALA A 395 -14.60 -4.45 35.19
C ALA A 395 -13.24 -4.95 35.73
N VAL A 396 -12.27 -5.25 34.86
CA VAL A 396 -10.93 -5.76 35.25
C VAL A 396 -9.94 -4.64 35.59
N ALA A 397 -10.19 -3.39 35.17
CA ALA A 397 -9.36 -2.23 35.48
C ALA A 397 -9.54 -1.69 36.92
N GLY A 398 -9.86 -2.56 37.87
CA GLY A 398 -9.83 -2.27 39.31
C GLY A 398 -8.41 -2.38 39.88
N PRO A 399 -8.18 -1.85 41.10
CA PRO A 399 -6.85 -1.73 41.73
C PRO A 399 -6.06 -3.05 41.91
N GLU A 400 -6.68 -4.22 41.72
CA GLU A 400 -6.10 -5.52 42.06
C GLU A 400 -5.57 -6.33 40.85
N SER A 401 -5.50 -5.74 39.66
CA SER A 401 -5.00 -6.44 38.46
C SER A 401 -3.46 -6.51 38.44
N HIS A 402 -2.88 -7.31 39.33
CA HIS A 402 -1.47 -7.72 39.27
C HIS A 402 -1.22 -8.70 38.10
N GLY A 403 -1.00 -8.14 36.89
CA GLY A 403 -0.02 -8.66 35.94
C GLY A 403 -0.27 -10.00 35.20
N GLN A 404 -1.50 -10.51 35.07
CA GLN A 404 -1.80 -11.69 34.23
C GLN A 404 -2.94 -11.42 33.23
N PHE A 405 -2.86 -12.02 32.02
CA PHE A 405 -3.77 -11.75 30.91
C PHE A 405 -5.05 -12.62 30.97
N LEU A 406 -6.10 -12.17 30.29
CA LEU A 406 -7.45 -12.77 30.26
C LEU A 406 -7.50 -14.21 29.71
N MET A 407 -6.48 -14.63 28.93
CA MET A 407 -6.39 -16.00 28.40
C MET A 407 -5.86 -17.01 29.43
N ASP A 408 -5.39 -16.55 30.59
CA ASP A 408 -4.79 -17.38 31.63
C ASP A 408 -5.80 -17.81 32.71
N LYS A 409 -7.10 -17.51 32.54
CA LYS A 409 -8.15 -17.83 33.53
C LYS A 409 -9.28 -18.66 32.92
N GLU A 410 -9.46 -19.89 33.40
CA GLU A 410 -10.71 -20.63 33.24
C GLU A 410 -11.77 -20.05 34.19
N ILE A 411 -12.88 -19.55 33.62
CA ILE A 411 -14.05 -19.12 34.42
C ILE A 411 -14.86 -20.37 34.73
N VAL A 412 -14.61 -20.96 35.90
CA VAL A 412 -15.29 -22.19 36.32
C VAL A 412 -16.65 -21.90 36.97
N GLU A 413 -16.83 -20.73 37.62
CA GLU A 413 -18.14 -20.29 38.15
C GLU A 413 -18.30 -18.75 38.16
N PRO A 414 -19.52 -18.20 37.96
CA PRO A 414 -19.79 -16.77 38.10
C PRO A 414 -19.46 -16.28 39.51
N ALA A 415 -18.79 -15.13 39.62
CA ALA A 415 -18.46 -14.52 40.91
C ALA A 415 -19.72 -14.34 41.78
N SER A 416 -19.61 -14.58 43.09
CA SER A 416 -20.71 -14.45 44.07
C SER A 416 -21.40 -13.09 44.03
N TYR A 417 -20.67 -12.04 43.63
CA TYR A 417 -21.22 -10.70 43.41
C TYR A 417 -22.24 -10.64 42.27
N ILE A 418 -22.00 -11.33 41.14
CA ILE A 418 -22.95 -11.34 40.01
C ILE A 418 -24.28 -11.98 40.43
N ASN A 419 -24.21 -12.95 41.35
CA ASN A 419 -25.38 -13.63 41.91
C ASN A 419 -25.98 -12.90 43.12
N SER A 420 -25.37 -11.80 43.59
CA SER A 420 -25.90 -10.99 44.69
C SER A 420 -27.04 -10.09 44.20
N ALA A 421 -27.89 -9.64 45.13
CA ALA A 421 -28.97 -8.71 44.80
C ALA A 421 -28.44 -7.40 44.18
N GLU A 422 -27.32 -6.91 44.69
CA GLU A 422 -26.62 -5.73 44.18
C GLU A 422 -26.06 -5.96 42.76
N GLY A 423 -25.43 -7.11 42.50
CA GLY A 423 -24.91 -7.43 41.17
C GLY A 423 -26.01 -7.57 40.13
N GLN A 424 -27.11 -8.23 40.48
CA GLN A 424 -28.31 -8.34 39.63
C GLN A 424 -28.93 -6.96 39.34
N LYS A 425 -28.94 -6.07 40.35
CA LYS A 425 -29.42 -4.69 40.19
C LYS A 425 -28.54 -3.89 39.23
N VAL A 426 -27.22 -3.98 39.36
CA VAL A 426 -26.26 -3.32 38.45
C VAL A 426 -26.38 -3.88 37.04
N GLN A 427 -26.50 -5.21 36.89
CA GLN A 427 -26.69 -5.86 35.59
C GLN A 427 -27.96 -5.37 34.89
N LYS A 428 -29.06 -5.23 35.64
CA LYS A 428 -30.32 -4.69 35.11
C LYS A 428 -30.22 -3.21 34.74
N MET A 429 -29.51 -2.40 35.52
CA MET A 429 -29.28 -0.99 35.19
C MET A 429 -28.49 -0.83 33.89
N LEU A 430 -27.37 -1.57 33.76
CA LEU A 430 -26.54 -1.56 32.56
C LEU A 430 -27.29 -2.06 31.33
N TRP A 431 -28.12 -3.10 31.49
CA TRP A 431 -28.96 -3.60 30.41
C TRP A 431 -29.95 -2.54 29.92
N ASN A 432 -30.62 -1.86 30.84
CA ASN A 432 -31.58 -0.81 30.49
C ASN A 432 -30.92 0.40 29.80
N GLU A 433 -29.75 0.83 30.28
CA GLU A 433 -28.99 1.91 29.66
C GLU A 433 -28.51 1.52 28.26
N THR A 434 -28.07 0.28 28.08
CA THR A 434 -27.68 -0.26 26.76
C THR A 434 -28.86 -0.29 25.79
N VAL A 435 -30.04 -0.71 26.24
CA VAL A 435 -31.25 -0.71 25.42
C VAL A 435 -31.69 0.70 25.04
N ASP A 436 -31.57 1.66 25.96
CA ASP A 436 -31.89 3.08 25.70
C ASP A 436 -30.97 3.68 24.63
N GLU A 437 -29.65 3.49 24.77
CA GLU A 437 -28.67 3.98 23.79
C GLU A 437 -28.82 3.31 22.43
N MET A 438 -29.01 1.98 22.38
CA MET A 438 -29.26 1.30 21.10
C MET A 438 -30.55 1.77 20.43
N SER A 439 -31.58 2.11 21.20
CA SER A 439 -32.85 2.61 20.65
C SER A 439 -32.75 3.96 19.95
N LYS A 440 -31.72 4.75 20.27
CA LYS A 440 -31.39 6.02 19.58
C LYS A 440 -30.77 5.78 18.21
N LEU A 441 -30.15 4.62 18.00
CA LEU A 441 -29.39 4.29 16.78
C LEU A 441 -30.14 3.35 15.84
N THR A 442 -31.04 2.51 16.36
CA THR A 442 -31.79 1.53 15.57
C THR A 442 -33.07 1.06 16.27
N THR A 443 -33.93 0.33 15.56
CA THR A 443 -35.09 -0.32 16.17
C THR A 443 -34.66 -1.56 16.94
N VAL A 444 -34.79 -1.51 18.27
CA VAL A 444 -34.40 -2.60 19.17
C VAL A 444 -35.50 -3.69 19.22
N PRO A 445 -35.15 -4.99 19.08
CA PRO A 445 -36.09 -6.12 19.20
C PRO A 445 -36.88 -6.13 20.52
N ALA A 446 -38.14 -6.57 20.46
CA ALA A 446 -39.05 -6.54 21.60
C ALA A 446 -38.57 -7.36 22.83
N TRP A 447 -37.75 -8.39 22.61
CA TRP A 447 -37.22 -9.22 23.70
C TRP A 447 -36.18 -8.49 24.55
N MET A 448 -35.43 -7.54 23.98
CA MET A 448 -34.43 -6.77 24.73
C MET A 448 -35.07 -5.79 25.72
N ARG A 449 -36.35 -5.43 25.53
CA ARG A 449 -37.11 -4.54 26.43
C ARG A 449 -37.77 -5.26 27.62
N LYS A 450 -37.58 -6.58 27.78
CA LYS A 450 -38.31 -7.43 28.73
C LYS A 450 -37.49 -7.91 29.95
N VAL A 451 -36.37 -7.26 30.30
CA VAL A 451 -35.46 -7.72 31.37
C VAL A 451 -35.60 -6.92 32.67
#